data_AF-A0A7Y2TPV5-F1
#
_entry.id   AF-A0A7Y2TPV5-F1
#
_cell.length_a   1.000
_cell.length_b   1.000
_cell.length_c   1.000
_cell.angle_alpha   90.00
_cell.angle_beta   90.00
_cell.angle_gamma   90.00
#
_symmetry.space_group_name_H-M   'P 1'
#
loop_
_entity.id
_entity.type
_entity.pdbx_description
1 polymer ?
#
loop_
_entity_poly.entity_id
_entity_poly.type
_entity_poly.pdbx_seq_one_letter_code
_entity_poly.pdbx_strand_id
1 'polypeptide(L)'
;MKRFTPALILSFLLSLAPLAALSEEAAAVDPRHTWDLTEIYPSVEAWDQARLDVLDGLEGIVALRGTLGESADDLYRALALVSDTTRAAARVAAYANMNADEDLR
;
A
#
# COMPACT_ATOMS: atom_id res chain seq x y z
N MET A 1 28.86 34.21 -52.26
CA MET A 1 28.54 32.95 -52.96
C MET A 1 28.94 31.79 -52.04
N LYS A 2 27.95 31.09 -51.47
CA LYS A 2 27.74 29.63 -51.64
C LYS A 2 28.92 28.77 -51.14
N ARG A 3 28.86 27.88 -50.12
CA ARG A 3 27.76 27.28 -49.34
C ARG A 3 28.33 26.77 -48.00
N PHE A 4 27.55 26.92 -46.93
CA PHE A 4 27.73 26.24 -45.65
C PHE A 4 27.35 24.76 -45.80
N THR A 5 28.17 23.83 -45.28
CA THR A 5 27.80 22.43 -45.09
C THR A 5 27.69 22.11 -43.59
N PRO A 6 26.49 22.15 -43.00
CA PRO A 6 26.21 21.58 -41.69
C PRO A 6 25.58 20.19 -41.91
N ALA A 7 26.40 19.15 -42.08
CA ALA A 7 25.90 17.80 -42.37
C ALA A 7 26.42 16.74 -41.39
N LEU A 8 26.77 17.13 -40.16
CA LEU A 8 27.24 16.17 -39.14
C LEU A 8 26.74 16.45 -37.72
N ILE A 9 25.56 17.08 -37.57
CA ILE A 9 24.89 17.21 -36.26
C ILE A 9 23.49 16.55 -36.28
N LEU A 10 23.05 16.01 -37.43
CA LEU A 10 21.69 15.48 -37.57
C LEU A 10 21.53 14.01 -37.17
N SER A 11 22.61 13.32 -36.78
CA SER A 11 22.55 11.86 -36.49
C SER A 11 22.42 11.51 -35.00
N PHE A 12 22.35 12.50 -34.09
CA PHE A 12 22.21 12.26 -32.64
C PHE A 12 20.85 12.69 -32.07
N LEU A 13 19.87 12.98 -32.93
CA LEU A 13 18.52 13.40 -32.53
C LEU A 13 17.45 12.32 -32.82
N LEU A 14 17.85 11.08 -33.09
CA LEU A 14 16.94 10.01 -33.51
C LEU A 14 17.09 8.72 -32.67
N SER A 15 17.30 8.85 -31.36
CA SER A 15 17.27 7.71 -30.43
C SER A 15 16.53 7.98 -29.12
N LEU A 16 15.80 9.08 -29.02
CA LEU A 16 14.81 9.26 -27.96
C LEU A 16 13.44 8.83 -28.51
N ALA A 17 13.29 7.53 -28.78
CA ALA A 17 11.95 6.96 -28.83
C ALA A 17 11.26 7.29 -27.50
N PRO A 18 9.99 7.72 -27.49
CA PRO A 18 9.31 8.00 -26.24
C PRO A 18 9.19 6.67 -25.49
N LEU A 19 10.00 6.48 -24.45
CA LEU A 19 9.83 5.42 -23.46
C LEU A 19 8.42 5.48 -22.82
N ALA A 20 7.75 6.63 -22.94
CA ALA A 20 6.36 6.85 -22.55
C ALA A 20 5.32 6.02 -23.33
N ALA A 21 5.66 5.46 -24.51
CA ALA A 21 4.74 4.60 -25.24
C ALA A 21 4.70 3.14 -24.73
N LEU A 22 5.55 2.81 -23.74
CA LEU A 22 5.61 1.49 -23.11
C LEU A 22 4.96 1.46 -21.71
N SER A 23 4.38 2.57 -21.22
CA SER A 23 3.46 2.49 -20.09
C SER A 23 2.07 2.21 -20.66
N GLU A 24 1.64 0.96 -20.60
CA GLU A 24 0.25 0.60 -20.80
C GLU A 24 -0.53 1.14 -19.59
N GLU A 25 -1.00 2.38 -19.68
CA GLU A 25 -1.81 2.98 -18.63
C GLU A 25 -3.11 2.17 -18.54
N ALA A 26 -3.37 1.60 -17.37
CA ALA A 26 -4.48 0.69 -17.16
C ALA A 26 -5.78 1.30 -17.68
N ALA A 27 -6.48 0.58 -18.56
CA ALA A 27 -7.74 1.05 -19.10
C ALA A 27 -8.73 1.32 -17.96
N ALA A 28 -9.36 2.51 -17.95
CA ALA A 28 -10.31 2.88 -16.92
C ALA A 28 -11.47 1.85 -16.85
N VAL A 29 -11.60 1.18 -15.71
CA VAL A 29 -12.67 0.20 -15.42
C VAL A 29 -13.87 0.93 -14.84
N ASP A 30 -15.09 0.56 -15.25
CA ASP A 30 -16.33 1.09 -14.63
C ASP A 30 -16.34 0.73 -13.13
N PRO A 31 -16.44 1.71 -12.20
CA PRO A 31 -16.42 1.46 -10.76
C PRO A 31 -17.46 0.45 -10.25
N ARG A 32 -18.54 0.21 -11.00
CA ARG A 32 -19.53 -0.83 -10.65
C ARG A 32 -18.99 -2.25 -10.77
N HIS A 33 -17.84 -2.43 -11.41
CA HIS A 33 -17.15 -3.71 -11.56
C HIS A 33 -15.89 -3.80 -10.68
N THR A 34 -15.62 -2.81 -9.83
CA THR A 34 -14.52 -2.82 -8.86
C THR A 34 -15.05 -3.00 -7.44
N TRP A 35 -14.18 -3.37 -6.51
CA TRP A 35 -14.54 -3.37 -5.10
C TRP A 35 -14.63 -1.94 -4.59
N ASP A 36 -15.64 -1.64 -3.78
CA ASP A 36 -15.72 -0.36 -3.07
C ASP A 36 -14.94 -0.47 -1.76
N LEU A 37 -13.66 -0.07 -1.79
CA LEU A 37 -12.80 -0.10 -0.61
C LEU A 37 -13.17 0.97 0.43
N THR A 38 -14.04 1.92 0.09
CA THR A 38 -14.50 2.95 1.05
C THR A 38 -15.35 2.37 2.17
N GLU A 39 -15.96 1.20 1.93
CA GLU A 39 -16.66 0.37 2.93
C GLU A 39 -15.70 -0.24 3.98
N ILE A 40 -14.41 -0.38 3.64
CA ILE A 40 -13.38 -0.84 4.59
C ILE A 40 -12.72 0.36 5.28
N TYR A 41 -12.23 1.33 4.51
CA TYR A 41 -11.69 2.59 5.02
C TYR A 41 -12.10 3.74 4.10
N PRO A 42 -12.63 4.86 4.64
CA PRO A 42 -13.15 5.95 3.82
C PRO A 42 -12.08 6.68 2.99
N SER A 43 -10.80 6.51 3.35
CA SER A 43 -9.66 7.04 2.61
C SER A 43 -8.40 6.23 2.88
N VAL A 44 -7.37 6.44 2.06
CA VAL A 44 -6.04 5.85 2.26
C VAL A 44 -5.42 6.33 3.57
N GLU A 45 -5.64 7.57 3.97
CA GLU A 45 -5.17 8.12 5.24
C GLU A 45 -5.83 7.42 6.44
N ALA A 46 -7.13 7.11 6.34
CA ALA A 46 -7.82 6.34 7.39
C ALA A 46 -7.29 4.90 7.48
N TRP A 47 -6.97 4.28 6.35
CA TRP A 47 -6.30 2.98 6.31
C TRP A 47 -4.89 3.05 6.92
N ASP A 48 -4.09 4.06 6.57
CA ASP A 48 -2.72 4.20 7.06
C ASP A 48 -2.70 4.46 8.57
N GLN A 49 -3.62 5.29 9.08
CA GLN A 49 -3.78 5.46 10.52
C GLN A 49 -4.11 4.14 11.21
N ALA A 50 -5.06 3.35 10.68
CA ALA A 50 -5.38 2.05 11.25
C ALA A 50 -4.19 1.06 11.19
N ARG A 51 -3.36 1.14 10.15
CA ARG A 51 -2.11 0.38 10.04
C ARG A 51 -1.11 0.80 11.12
N LEU A 52 -0.96 2.10 11.39
CA LEU A 52 -0.12 2.61 12.47
C LEU A 52 -0.63 2.17 13.84
N ASP A 53 -1.94 2.24 14.09
CA ASP A 53 -2.55 1.78 15.35
C ASP A 53 -2.27 0.28 15.60
N VAL A 54 -2.26 -0.54 14.54
CA VAL A 54 -1.86 -1.96 14.63
C VAL A 54 -0.41 -2.10 15.07
N LEU A 55 0.51 -1.30 14.53
CA LEU A 55 1.93 -1.33 14.91
C LEU A 55 2.12 -0.95 16.38
N ASP A 56 1.43 0.09 16.84
CA ASP A 56 1.44 0.50 18.25
C ASP A 56 0.87 -0.62 19.15
N GLY A 57 -0.18 -1.31 18.70
CA GLY A 57 -0.74 -2.48 19.39
C GLY A 57 0.28 -3.62 19.54
N LEU A 58 1.13 -3.85 18.53
CA LEU A 58 2.22 -4.83 18.62
C LEU A 58 3.24 -4.45 19.70
N GLU A 59 3.61 -3.17 19.81
CA GLU A 59 4.50 -2.70 20.88
C GLU A 59 3.87 -2.94 22.26
N GLY A 60 2.57 -2.67 22.40
CA GLY A 60 1.81 -2.96 23.61
C GLY A 60 1.81 -4.45 23.99
N ILE A 61 1.69 -5.35 23.01
CA ILE A 61 1.76 -6.81 23.24
C ILE A 61 3.15 -7.20 23.74
N VAL A 62 4.22 -6.64 23.15
CA VAL A 62 5.60 -6.92 23.57
C VAL A 62 5.82 -6.49 25.03
N ALA A 63 5.24 -5.37 25.44
CA ALA A 63 5.34 -4.86 26.82
C ALA A 63 4.72 -5.79 27.88
N LEU A 64 3.78 -6.67 27.50
CA LEU A 64 3.15 -7.65 28.41
C LEU A 64 3.94 -8.96 28.54
N ARG A 65 5.12 -9.06 27.92
CA ARG A 65 5.97 -10.25 28.03
C ARG A 65 6.39 -10.48 29.49
N GLY A 66 6.10 -11.68 30.00
CA GLY A 66 6.48 -12.09 31.35
C GLY A 66 5.44 -11.81 32.43
N THR A 67 4.36 -11.06 32.11
CA THR A 67 3.31 -10.72 33.10
C THR A 67 2.13 -11.69 33.09
N LEU A 68 2.05 -12.60 32.11
CA LEU A 68 0.89 -13.49 31.90
C LEU A 68 0.54 -14.41 33.09
N GLY A 69 1.50 -14.65 33.99
CA GLY A 69 1.32 -15.47 35.19
C GLY A 69 1.08 -14.68 36.48
N GLU A 70 1.09 -13.35 36.43
CA GLU A 70 0.96 -12.52 37.64
C GLU A 70 -0.47 -12.52 38.20
N SER A 71 -1.48 -12.54 37.32
CA SER A 71 -2.88 -12.70 37.71
C SER A 71 -3.77 -13.12 36.54
N ALA A 72 -5.02 -13.49 36.84
CA ALA A 72 -6.03 -13.73 35.81
C ALA A 72 -6.37 -12.46 35.01
N ASP A 73 -6.26 -11.28 35.64
CA ASP A 73 -6.49 -9.99 34.97
C ASP A 73 -5.36 -9.70 33.96
N ASP A 74 -4.11 -9.97 34.32
CA ASP A 74 -2.97 -9.77 33.41
C ASP A 74 -3.04 -10.70 32.19
N LEU A 75 -3.44 -11.96 32.40
CA LEU A 75 -3.70 -12.89 31.30
C LEU A 75 -4.83 -12.39 30.39
N TYR A 76 -5.94 -11.94 30.98
CA TYR A 76 -7.07 -11.41 30.22
C TYR A 76 -6.66 -10.18 29.39
N ARG A 77 -5.98 -9.21 30.00
CA ARG A 77 -5.49 -7.99 29.33
C ARG A 77 -4.62 -8.32 28.13
N ALA A 78 -3.70 -9.28 28.28
CA ALA A 78 -2.84 -9.69 27.17
C ALA A 78 -3.61 -10.39 26.04
N LEU A 79 -4.49 -11.34 26.37
CA LEU A 79 -5.29 -12.04 25.36
C LEU A 79 -6.25 -11.10 24.62
N ALA A 80 -6.86 -10.16 25.35
CA ALA A 80 -7.73 -9.14 24.77
C ALA A 80 -6.95 -8.26 23.79
N LEU A 81 -5.79 -7.72 24.20
CA LEU A 81 -4.96 -6.88 23.34
C LEU A 81 -4.49 -7.63 22.08
N VAL A 82 -4.06 -8.88 22.21
CA VAL A 82 -3.69 -9.72 21.05
C VAL A 82 -4.88 -9.93 20.11
N SER A 83 -6.06 -10.24 20.65
CA SER A 83 -7.27 -10.49 19.85
C SER A 83 -7.71 -9.24 19.09
N ASP A 84 -7.75 -8.10 19.76
CA ASP A 84 -8.15 -6.82 19.17
C ASP A 84 -7.13 -6.37 18.10
N THR A 85 -5.83 -6.47 18.39
CA THR A 85 -4.76 -6.12 17.44
C THR A 85 -4.79 -7.03 16.22
N THR A 86 -5.00 -8.33 16.40
CA THR A 86 -5.09 -9.30 15.29
C THR A 86 -6.31 -9.02 14.41
N ARG A 87 -7.46 -8.69 15.00
CA ARG A 87 -8.66 -8.31 14.26
C ARG A 87 -8.45 -7.03 13.44
N ALA A 88 -7.80 -6.03 14.02
CA ALA A 88 -7.47 -4.79 13.31
C ALA A 88 -6.47 -5.05 12.16
N ALA A 89 -5.43 -5.85 12.41
CA ALA A 89 -4.44 -6.24 11.40
C ALA A 89 -5.09 -6.98 10.22
N ALA A 90 -6.03 -7.89 10.48
CA ALA A 90 -6.76 -8.60 9.44
C ALA A 90 -7.57 -7.64 8.54
N ARG A 91 -8.19 -6.60 9.11
CA ARG A 91 -8.91 -5.58 8.34
C ARG A 91 -7.97 -4.73 7.48
N VAL A 92 -6.84 -4.30 8.03
CA VAL A 92 -5.79 -3.56 7.30
C VAL A 92 -5.26 -4.39 6.13
N ALA A 93 -4.99 -5.68 6.36
CA ALA A 93 -4.52 -6.61 5.33
C ALA A 93 -5.56 -6.86 4.24
N ALA A 94 -6.84 -6.97 4.60
CA ALA A 94 -7.92 -7.14 3.63
C ALA A 94 -7.99 -5.98 2.64
N TYR A 95 -7.93 -4.73 3.12
CA TYR A 95 -7.86 -3.54 2.25
C TYR A 95 -6.63 -3.61 1.33
N ALA A 96 -5.45 -3.86 1.89
CA ALA A 96 -4.20 -3.84 1.13
C ALA A 96 -4.16 -4.93 0.04
N ASN A 97 -4.61 -6.14 0.37
CA ASN A 97 -4.70 -7.24 -0.59
C ASN A 97 -5.71 -6.93 -1.69
N MET A 98 -6.91 -6.45 -1.34
CA MET A 98 -7.93 -6.11 -2.33
C MET A 98 -7.45 -4.98 -3.25
N ASN A 99 -6.79 -3.96 -2.71
CA ASN A 99 -6.22 -2.88 -3.53
C ASN A 99 -5.08 -3.38 -4.44
N ALA A 100 -4.25 -4.32 -3.97
CA ALA A 100 -3.17 -4.88 -4.77
C ALA A 100 -3.69 -5.82 -5.88
N ASP A 101 -4.79 -6.53 -5.63
CA ASP A 101 -5.42 -7.42 -6.59
C ASP A 101 -6.10 -6.66 -7.76
N GLU A 102 -6.25 -5.32 -7.68
CA GLU A 102 -6.78 -4.49 -8.77
C GLU A 102 -5.83 -4.43 -9.97
N ASP A 103 -4.51 -4.46 -9.73
CA ASP A 103 -3.50 -4.51 -10.79
C ASP A 103 -2.24 -5.27 -10.33
N LEU A 104 -1.95 -6.38 -11.02
CA LEU A 104 -0.84 -7.29 -10.72
C LEU A 104 0.30 -7.23 -11.74
N ARG A 105 0.22 -6.36 -12.76
CA ARG A 105 1.17 -6.33 -13.88
C ARG A 105 2.48 -5.60 -13.58
#